data_AF-A0A4S3JTN9-F1
#
_entry.id   AF-A0A4S3JTN9-F1
#
_cell.length_a   1.000
_cell.length_b   1.000
_cell.length_c   1.000
_cell.angle_alpha   90.00
_cell.angle_beta   90.00
_cell.angle_gamma   90.00
#
_symmetry.space_group_name_H-M   'P 1'
#
loop_
_entity.id
_entity.type
_entity.pdbx_description
1 polymer ?
#
loop_
_entity_poly.entity_id
_entity_poly.type
_entity_poly.pdbx_seq_one_letter_code
_entity_poly.pdbx_strand_id
1 'polypeptide(L)'
;MRPSTIVLSVISVVCPASLAKSPVSTTTDVFYWPPLAPEPSVLARISHDPITSSKPELISYSPPNPTSSENKKTQSPIDQDTVQIGLYIPTAKSKRWVGTLTSLSALSGSREHKSILRLHLNPSNEIYHVSLIPSSTLTVSSTSTGPIVELVPSEPGPRPHLNQPIVVSPDGAGPEEVSEKTLFQKYWWVFLIITFLALSGGSEGQ
;
A
#
# COMPACT_ATOMS: atom_id res chain seq x y z
N MET A 1 64.83 30.58 -23.24
CA MET A 1 63.52 31.16 -22.84
C MET A 1 62.44 30.30 -23.49
N ARG A 2 61.63 29.58 -22.70
CA ARG A 2 60.55 28.71 -23.21
C ARG A 2 59.19 29.41 -23.00
N PRO A 3 58.27 29.43 -23.97
CA PRO A 3 56.94 30.00 -23.76
C PRO A 3 56.06 29.03 -22.96
N SER A 4 55.39 29.55 -21.94
CA SER A 4 54.46 28.82 -21.07
C SER A 4 53.06 28.88 -21.68
N THR A 5 52.47 27.73 -21.99
CA THR A 5 51.11 27.63 -22.55
C THR A 5 50.10 27.44 -21.40
N ILE A 6 49.21 28.41 -21.22
CA ILE A 6 48.11 28.34 -20.24
C ILE A 6 46.92 27.64 -20.92
N VAL A 7 46.54 26.47 -20.41
CA VAL A 7 45.36 25.72 -20.86
C VAL A 7 44.17 26.16 -20.00
N LEU A 8 43.24 26.91 -20.59
CA LEU A 8 41.95 27.24 -19.96
C LEU A 8 41.02 26.02 -20.03
N SER A 9 40.70 25.44 -18.88
CA SER A 9 39.70 24.37 -18.75
C SER A 9 38.32 25.00 -18.55
N VAL A 10 37.42 24.83 -19.52
CA VAL A 10 36.02 25.28 -19.45
C VAL A 10 35.19 24.16 -18.80
N ILE A 11 34.76 24.38 -17.57
CA ILE A 11 33.88 23.44 -16.83
C ILE A 11 32.45 23.66 -17.32
N SER A 12 31.92 22.71 -18.08
CA SER A 12 30.52 22.71 -18.53
C SER A 12 29.63 22.13 -17.43
N VAL A 13 28.79 22.99 -16.83
CA VAL A 13 27.78 22.59 -15.85
C VAL A 13 26.60 21.98 -16.60
N VAL A 14 26.44 20.67 -16.50
CA VAL A 14 25.29 19.94 -17.04
C VAL A 14 24.17 19.99 -16.00
N CYS A 15 23.14 20.77 -16.27
CA CYS A 15 21.94 20.86 -15.43
C CYS A 15 20.99 19.70 -15.79
N PRO A 16 20.66 18.78 -14.88
CA PRO A 16 19.66 17.75 -15.17
C PRO A 16 18.26 18.38 -15.15
N ALA A 17 17.62 18.43 -16.31
CA ALA A 17 16.20 18.75 -16.41
C ALA A 17 15.38 17.61 -15.79
N SER A 18 14.85 17.80 -14.59
CA SER A 18 13.81 16.93 -14.03
C SER A 18 12.55 17.06 -14.89
N LEU A 19 12.26 16.04 -15.69
CA LEU A 19 10.95 15.87 -16.32
C LEU A 19 9.92 15.62 -15.23
N ALA A 20 9.12 16.64 -14.92
CA ALA A 20 7.92 16.49 -14.10
C ALA A 20 6.94 15.56 -14.83
N LYS A 21 6.79 14.33 -14.34
CA LYS A 21 5.80 13.37 -14.82
C LYS A 21 4.41 13.88 -14.42
N SER A 22 3.62 14.33 -15.39
CA SER A 22 2.23 14.73 -15.18
C SER A 22 1.46 13.58 -14.51
N PRO A 23 0.57 13.85 -13.52
CA PRO A 23 -0.23 12.80 -12.89
C PRO A 23 -1.09 12.12 -13.95
N VAL A 24 -0.89 10.81 -14.13
CA VAL A 24 -1.64 10.00 -15.09
C VAL A 24 -2.85 9.43 -14.35
N SER A 25 -3.97 10.15 -14.39
CA SER A 25 -5.25 9.63 -13.90
C SER A 25 -5.65 8.41 -14.72
N THR A 26 -5.82 7.28 -14.04
CA THR A 26 -6.19 6.00 -14.63
C THR A 26 -7.69 5.77 -14.43
N THR A 27 -8.39 5.43 -15.51
CA THR A 27 -9.82 5.16 -15.48
C THR A 27 -10.07 3.66 -15.43
N THR A 28 -10.90 3.21 -14.50
CA THR A 28 -11.31 1.80 -14.37
C THR A 28 -12.80 1.67 -14.57
N ASP A 29 -13.17 0.75 -15.46
CA ASP A 29 -14.56 0.36 -15.68
C ASP A 29 -14.88 -0.86 -14.80
N VAL A 30 -15.92 -0.72 -13.98
CA VAL A 30 -16.50 -1.80 -13.17
C VAL A 30 -17.75 -2.28 -13.90
N PHE A 31 -17.92 -3.59 -13.97
CA PHE A 31 -19.01 -4.24 -14.68
C PHE A 31 -19.93 -4.98 -13.71
N TYR A 32 -21.18 -5.14 -14.09
CA TYR A 32 -22.10 -6.07 -13.46
C TYR A 32 -22.54 -7.13 -14.48
N TRP A 33 -22.72 -8.35 -14.02
CA TRP A 33 -23.07 -9.49 -14.84
C TRP A 33 -24.19 -10.30 -14.17
N PRO A 34 -25.42 -10.20 -14.68
CA PRO A 34 -26.51 -11.08 -14.27
C PRO A 34 -26.23 -12.53 -14.71
N PRO A 35 -26.62 -13.54 -13.91
CA PRO A 35 -26.37 -14.95 -14.22
C PRO A 35 -27.03 -15.43 -15.53
N LEU A 36 -28.10 -14.76 -15.97
CA LEU A 36 -28.82 -15.09 -17.21
C LEU A 36 -28.34 -14.29 -18.43
N ALA A 37 -27.41 -13.33 -18.27
CA ALA A 37 -26.95 -12.49 -19.36
C ALA A 37 -25.75 -13.13 -20.09
N PRO A 38 -25.66 -13.02 -21.42
CA PRO A 38 -24.54 -13.58 -22.18
C PRO A 38 -23.24 -12.77 -22.00
N GLU A 39 -23.35 -11.48 -21.68
CA GLU A 39 -22.21 -10.57 -21.54
C GLU A 39 -22.41 -9.61 -20.35
N PRO A 40 -21.30 -9.13 -19.74
CA PRO A 40 -21.35 -8.17 -18.65
C PRO A 40 -21.59 -6.74 -19.14
N SER A 41 -22.35 -5.97 -18.37
CA SER A 41 -22.69 -4.57 -18.64
C SER A 41 -21.88 -3.63 -17.75
N VAL A 42 -21.61 -2.41 -18.22
CA VAL A 42 -20.88 -1.40 -17.44
C VAL A 42 -21.75 -0.92 -16.29
N LEU A 43 -21.23 -1.05 -15.06
CA LEU A 43 -21.87 -0.57 -13.83
C LEU A 43 -21.41 0.84 -13.48
N ALA A 44 -20.09 1.05 -13.44
CA ALA A 44 -19.50 2.29 -12.96
C ALA A 44 -18.17 2.59 -13.65
N ARG A 45 -17.85 3.87 -13.79
CA ARG A 45 -16.54 4.33 -14.26
C ARG A 45 -15.88 5.18 -13.19
N ILE A 46 -14.64 4.83 -12.85
CA ILE A 46 -13.93 5.41 -11.71
C ILE A 46 -12.59 5.96 -12.17
N SER A 47 -12.37 7.24 -11.89
CA SER A 47 -11.08 7.91 -12.03
C SER A 47 -10.29 7.72 -10.74
N HIS A 48 -9.04 7.28 -10.85
CA HIS A 48 -8.13 7.23 -9.72
C HIS A 48 -6.70 7.53 -10.15
N ASP A 49 -5.89 8.03 -9.22
CA ASP A 49 -4.47 8.27 -9.46
C ASP A 49 -3.65 7.31 -8.57
N PRO A 50 -3.01 6.28 -9.15
CA PRO A 50 -2.37 5.21 -8.38
C PRO A 50 -1.10 5.67 -7.64
N ILE A 51 -0.57 6.85 -7.97
CA ILE A 51 0.69 7.37 -7.43
C ILE A 51 0.46 8.26 -6.20
N THR A 52 -0.59 9.09 -6.25
CA THR A 52 -0.82 10.15 -5.25
C THR A 52 -1.78 9.74 -4.13
N SER A 53 -2.30 8.50 -4.17
CA SER A 53 -3.33 8.00 -3.23
C SER A 53 -4.49 8.99 -3.04
N SER A 54 -4.82 9.72 -4.11
CA SER A 54 -5.92 10.67 -4.10
C SER A 54 -7.26 9.92 -4.02
N LYS A 55 -8.29 10.60 -3.51
CA LYS A 55 -9.62 10.01 -3.39
C LYS A 55 -10.14 9.61 -4.77
N PRO A 56 -10.60 8.37 -4.98
CA PRO A 56 -11.17 7.96 -6.25
C PRO A 56 -12.44 8.76 -6.54
N GLU A 57 -12.62 9.16 -7.80
CA GLU A 57 -13.77 9.92 -8.26
C GLU A 57 -14.69 9.04 -9.11
N LEU A 58 -15.97 9.04 -8.77
CA LEU A 58 -17.00 8.35 -9.54
C LEU A 58 -17.42 9.22 -10.74
N ILE A 59 -17.04 8.79 -11.95
CA ILE A 59 -17.35 9.50 -13.19
C ILE A 59 -18.79 9.19 -13.63
N SER A 60 -19.16 7.91 -13.62
CA SER A 60 -20.51 7.48 -14.01
C SER A 60 -20.97 6.27 -13.23
N TYR A 61 -22.28 6.17 -13.05
CA TYR A 61 -22.95 5.06 -12.37
C TYR A 61 -24.27 4.73 -13.06
N SER A 62 -24.42 3.48 -13.51
CA SER A 62 -25.61 2.98 -14.20
C SER A 62 -26.07 1.68 -13.53
N PRO A 63 -26.83 1.77 -12.42
CA PRO A 63 -27.33 0.58 -11.74
C PRO A 63 -28.43 -0.09 -12.55
N PRO A 64 -28.55 -1.43 -12.52
CA PRO A 64 -29.69 -2.13 -13.08
C PRO A 64 -30.98 -1.74 -12.34
N ASN A 65 -32.07 -1.59 -13.09
CA ASN A 65 -33.38 -1.30 -12.52
C ASN A 65 -34.07 -2.62 -12.12
N PRO A 66 -34.45 -2.84 -10.85
CA PRO A 66 -35.06 -4.09 -10.40
C PRO A 66 -36.40 -4.40 -11.10
N THR A 67 -37.06 -3.41 -11.69
CA THR A 67 -38.39 -3.57 -12.32
C THR A 67 -38.34 -4.23 -13.71
N SER A 68 -37.17 -4.35 -14.34
CA SER A 68 -37.05 -4.96 -15.69
C SER A 68 -37.20 -6.48 -15.72
N SER A 69 -37.31 -7.14 -14.56
CA SER A 69 -37.52 -8.59 -14.42
C SER A 69 -38.99 -9.02 -14.31
N GLU A 70 -39.96 -8.14 -14.58
CA GLU A 70 -41.40 -8.44 -14.44
C GLU A 70 -41.95 -9.51 -15.41
N ASN A 71 -41.19 -9.95 -16.42
CA ASN A 71 -41.69 -10.85 -17.47
C ASN A 71 -41.21 -12.32 -17.41
N LYS A 72 -40.59 -12.80 -16.32
CA LYS A 72 -40.25 -14.23 -16.15
C LYS A 72 -40.71 -14.80 -14.81
N LYS A 73 -42.00 -15.16 -14.75
CA LYS A 73 -42.70 -15.74 -13.59
C LYS A 73 -42.42 -17.24 -13.34
N THR A 74 -41.28 -17.79 -13.77
CA THR A 74 -41.05 -19.26 -13.69
C THR A 74 -39.72 -19.68 -13.06
N GLN A 75 -38.87 -18.75 -12.60
CA GLN A 75 -37.60 -19.12 -11.95
C GLN A 75 -37.57 -18.73 -10.46
N SER A 76 -36.88 -19.54 -9.67
CA SER A 76 -36.70 -19.40 -8.22
C SER A 76 -36.36 -17.95 -7.79
N PRO A 77 -36.91 -17.44 -6.68
CA PRO A 77 -36.65 -16.07 -6.20
C PRO A 77 -35.16 -15.74 -5.97
N ILE A 78 -34.31 -16.76 -5.82
CA ILE A 78 -32.87 -16.61 -5.55
C ILE A 78 -32.07 -16.22 -6.82
N ASP A 79 -32.54 -16.66 -7.99
CA ASP A 79 -31.79 -16.50 -9.25
C ASP A 79 -31.93 -15.11 -9.87
N GLN A 80 -32.93 -14.33 -9.44
CA GLN A 80 -33.25 -13.02 -10.04
C GLN A 80 -32.67 -11.84 -9.26
N ASP A 81 -32.45 -11.97 -7.94
CA ASP A 81 -31.91 -10.89 -7.12
C ASP A 81 -30.38 -10.94 -7.02
N THR A 82 -29.72 -11.92 -7.64
CA THR A 82 -28.26 -12.08 -7.50
C THR A 82 -27.53 -11.68 -8.78
N VAL A 83 -26.52 -10.82 -8.67
CA VAL A 83 -25.67 -10.38 -9.79
C VAL A 83 -24.19 -10.43 -9.40
N GLN A 84 -23.33 -10.70 -10.37
CA GLN A 84 -21.87 -10.62 -10.17
C GLN A 84 -21.39 -9.21 -10.48
N ILE A 85 -20.56 -8.61 -9.64
CA ILE A 85 -19.87 -7.35 -9.92
C ILE A 85 -18.40 -7.66 -10.08
N GLY A 86 -17.76 -7.14 -11.12
CA GLY A 86 -16.37 -7.46 -11.37
C GLY A 86 -15.66 -6.53 -12.33
N LEU A 87 -14.41 -6.90 -12.60
CA LEU A 87 -13.54 -6.23 -13.55
C LEU A 87 -12.79 -7.25 -14.41
N TYR A 88 -12.31 -6.78 -15.55
CA TYR A 88 -11.39 -7.53 -16.39
C TYR A 88 -9.95 -7.16 -16.03
N ILE A 89 -9.22 -8.13 -15.50
CA ILE A 89 -7.78 -7.99 -15.23
C ILE A 89 -7.00 -8.33 -16.50
N PRO A 90 -6.19 -7.42 -17.05
CA PRO A 90 -5.32 -7.73 -18.17
C PRO A 90 -4.26 -8.74 -17.71
N THR A 91 -4.20 -9.89 -18.39
CA THR A 91 -3.15 -10.90 -18.24
C THR A 91 -2.35 -10.94 -19.55
N ALA A 92 -1.09 -11.40 -19.51
CA ALA A 92 -0.18 -11.37 -20.66
C ALA A 92 -0.72 -11.93 -21.99
N LYS A 93 -1.75 -12.81 -21.95
CA LYS A 93 -2.34 -13.45 -23.13
C LYS A 93 -3.83 -13.19 -23.32
N SER A 94 -4.53 -12.70 -22.29
CA SER A 94 -6.00 -12.55 -22.32
C SER A 94 -6.49 -11.65 -21.18
N LYS A 95 -7.78 -11.31 -21.20
CA LYS A 95 -8.46 -10.63 -20.09
C LYS A 95 -9.12 -11.67 -19.20
N ARG A 96 -8.89 -11.60 -17.89
CA ARG A 96 -9.50 -12.51 -16.90
C ARG A 96 -10.59 -11.78 -16.13
N TRP A 97 -11.79 -12.35 -16.09
CA TRP A 97 -12.87 -11.85 -15.24
C TRP A 97 -12.59 -12.14 -13.77
N VAL A 98 -12.76 -11.13 -12.92
CA VAL A 98 -12.76 -11.26 -11.46
C VAL A 98 -13.98 -10.54 -10.93
N GLY A 99 -14.87 -11.29 -10.29
CA GLY A 99 -16.09 -10.73 -9.74
C GLY A 99 -16.52 -11.35 -8.42
N THR A 100 -17.33 -10.59 -7.71
CA THR A 100 -17.98 -10.92 -6.44
C THR A 100 -19.48 -11.00 -6.66
N LEU A 101 -20.14 -11.95 -6.01
CA LEU A 101 -21.58 -12.10 -6.04
C LEU A 101 -22.25 -11.11 -5.06
N THR A 102 -23.27 -10.40 -5.51
CA THR A 102 -24.04 -9.47 -4.66
C THR A 102 -25.53 -9.51 -4.99
N SER A 103 -26.34 -8.89 -4.14
CA SER A 103 -27.76 -8.66 -4.43
C SER A 103 -27.93 -7.44 -5.34
N LEU A 104 -28.84 -7.54 -6.32
CA LEU A 104 -29.23 -6.47 -7.24
C LEU A 104 -29.78 -5.28 -6.45
N SER A 105 -30.53 -5.55 -5.38
CA SER A 105 -31.05 -4.52 -4.48
C SER A 105 -29.94 -3.70 -3.80
N ALA A 106 -28.77 -4.28 -3.56
CA ALA A 106 -27.62 -3.57 -2.98
C ALA A 106 -26.94 -2.60 -3.97
N LEU A 107 -27.10 -2.83 -5.28
CA LEU A 107 -26.62 -1.94 -6.35
C LEU A 107 -27.56 -0.76 -6.56
N SER A 108 -28.87 -1.00 -6.56
CA SER A 108 -29.84 0.04 -6.88
C SER A 108 -29.96 1.12 -5.80
N GLY A 109 -29.34 0.92 -4.61
CA GLY A 109 -29.03 1.93 -3.59
C GLY A 109 -30.13 2.98 -3.34
N SER A 110 -30.89 2.84 -2.26
CA SER A 110 -31.89 3.87 -1.92
C SER A 110 -31.21 5.20 -1.59
N ARG A 111 -31.90 6.33 -1.80
CA ARG A 111 -31.35 7.67 -1.48
C ARG A 111 -30.87 7.80 -0.03
N GLU A 112 -31.42 6.96 0.85
CA GLU A 112 -31.14 6.93 2.28
C GLU A 112 -29.99 5.99 2.65
N HIS A 113 -29.70 4.97 1.83
CA HIS A 113 -28.69 3.94 2.09
C HIS A 113 -27.73 3.84 0.91
N LYS A 114 -26.64 4.62 0.93
CA LYS A 114 -25.59 4.54 -0.09
C LYS A 114 -24.70 3.33 0.16
N SER A 115 -24.49 2.48 -0.83
CA SER A 115 -23.48 1.42 -0.75
C SER A 115 -22.07 1.98 -0.95
N ILE A 116 -21.06 1.26 -0.45
CA ILE A 116 -19.64 1.58 -0.63
C ILE A 116 -19.05 0.59 -1.63
N LEU A 117 -18.57 1.09 -2.76
CA LEU A 117 -17.85 0.33 -3.77
C LEU A 117 -16.35 0.40 -3.46
N ARG A 118 -15.78 -0.71 -2.99
CA ARG A 118 -14.36 -0.84 -2.64
C ARG A 118 -13.57 -1.46 -3.78
N LEU A 119 -12.49 -0.79 -4.14
CA LEU A 119 -11.51 -1.26 -5.11
C LEU A 119 -10.24 -1.62 -4.36
N HIS A 120 -9.83 -2.88 -4.47
CA HIS A 120 -8.64 -3.37 -3.80
C HIS A 120 -7.46 -3.34 -4.77
N LEU A 121 -6.37 -2.75 -4.30
CA LEU A 121 -5.11 -2.63 -5.04
C LEU A 121 -4.12 -3.71 -4.62
N ASN A 122 -3.37 -4.21 -5.59
CA ASN A 122 -2.25 -5.09 -5.34
C ASN A 122 -1.02 -4.27 -4.87
N PRO A 123 0.07 -4.92 -4.44
CA PRO A 123 1.31 -4.21 -4.09
C PRO A 123 1.95 -3.41 -5.23
N SER A 124 1.51 -3.61 -6.48
CA SER A 124 1.92 -2.86 -7.67
C SER A 124 1.00 -1.67 -7.99
N ASN A 125 0.05 -1.34 -7.09
CA ASN A 125 -0.98 -0.31 -7.24
C ASN A 125 -1.94 -0.52 -8.43
N GLU A 126 -2.14 -1.76 -8.85
CA GLU A 126 -3.15 -2.14 -9.85
C GLU A 126 -4.38 -2.74 -9.15
N ILE A 127 -5.56 -2.47 -9.70
CA ILE A 127 -6.82 -2.98 -9.16
C ILE A 127 -6.93 -4.48 -9.48
N TYR A 128 -7.07 -5.30 -8.44
CA TYR A 128 -7.20 -6.75 -8.60
C TYR A 128 -8.57 -7.29 -8.19
N HIS A 129 -9.36 -6.51 -7.43
CA HIS A 129 -10.64 -6.98 -6.92
C HIS A 129 -11.60 -5.82 -6.61
N VAL A 130 -12.90 -6.07 -6.75
CA VAL A 130 -13.98 -5.14 -6.41
C VAL A 130 -14.95 -5.82 -5.46
N SER A 131 -15.33 -5.10 -4.41
CA SER A 131 -16.32 -5.55 -3.42
C SER A 131 -17.33 -4.45 -3.14
N LEU A 132 -18.58 -4.83 -2.92
CA LEU A 132 -19.65 -3.92 -2.53
C LEU A 132 -19.97 -4.14 -1.06
N ILE A 133 -20.03 -3.06 -0.29
CA ILE A 133 -20.37 -3.11 1.13
C ILE A 133 -21.61 -2.25 1.36
N PRO A 134 -22.67 -2.79 1.99
CA PRO A 134 -23.81 -1.98 2.39
C PRO A 134 -23.37 -0.99 3.48
N SER A 135 -23.65 0.30 3.31
CA SER A 135 -23.41 1.27 4.37
C SER A 135 -24.62 1.32 5.29
N SER A 136 -24.44 0.86 6.54
CA SER A 136 -25.48 0.96 7.57
C SER A 136 -25.44 2.29 8.33
N THR A 137 -24.41 3.11 8.17
CA THR A 137 -24.11 4.22 9.10
C THR A 137 -23.67 5.53 8.45
N LEU A 138 -23.57 5.62 7.12
CA LEU A 138 -23.11 6.85 6.47
C LEU A 138 -24.28 7.68 5.94
N THR A 139 -24.81 8.56 6.80
CA THR A 139 -25.55 9.77 6.38
C THR A 139 -24.57 10.78 5.76
N VAL A 140 -23.92 10.39 4.66
CA VAL A 140 -23.05 11.30 3.93
C VAL A 140 -23.96 12.07 2.99
N SER A 141 -24.28 13.31 3.38
CA SER A 141 -24.82 14.36 2.51
C SER A 141 -23.83 14.59 1.36
N SER A 142 -23.87 13.71 0.38
CA SER A 142 -23.08 13.76 -0.83
C SER A 142 -24.07 13.95 -1.96
N THR A 143 -23.90 15.05 -2.69
CA THR A 143 -24.68 15.40 -3.88
C THR A 143 -24.47 14.43 -5.04
N SER A 144 -23.58 13.45 -4.89
CA SER A 144 -23.31 12.42 -5.89
C SER A 144 -24.47 11.42 -6.00
N THR A 145 -24.93 11.21 -7.22
CA THR A 145 -25.93 10.19 -7.57
C THR A 145 -25.19 8.85 -7.75
N GLY A 146 -24.95 8.11 -6.66
CA GLY A 146 -24.28 6.81 -6.72
C GLY A 146 -23.65 6.35 -5.39
N PRO A 147 -23.01 5.15 -5.39
CA PRO A 147 -22.29 4.61 -4.25
C PRO A 147 -21.04 5.43 -3.93
N ILE A 148 -20.57 5.34 -2.69
CA ILE A 148 -19.30 5.93 -2.26
C ILE A 148 -18.18 5.03 -2.76
N VAL A 149 -17.16 5.59 -3.42
CA VAL A 149 -16.03 4.81 -3.93
C VAL A 149 -14.87 4.90 -2.93
N GLU A 150 -14.29 3.75 -2.59
CA GLU A 150 -13.16 3.65 -1.67
C GLU A 150 -12.05 2.81 -2.29
N LEU A 151 -10.81 3.27 -2.17
CA LEU A 151 -9.61 2.59 -2.67
C LEU A 151 -8.86 1.99 -1.48
N VAL A 152 -8.66 0.67 -1.50
CA VAL A 152 -8.02 -0.07 -0.42
C VAL A 152 -6.65 -0.59 -0.89
N PRO A 153 -5.53 -0.02 -0.41
CA PRO A 153 -4.20 -0.51 -0.74
C PRO A 153 -3.91 -1.85 -0.07
N SER A 154 -3.01 -2.64 -0.68
CA SER A 154 -2.50 -3.87 -0.07
C SER A 154 -1.47 -3.55 1.00
N GLU A 155 -1.87 -3.61 2.27
CA GLU A 155 -0.94 -3.47 3.39
C GLU A 155 -0.26 -4.82 3.72
N PRO A 156 1.06 -4.84 3.94
CA PRO A 156 1.73 -6.04 4.42
C PRO A 156 1.20 -6.38 5.83
N GLY A 157 0.84 -7.64 6.04
CA GLY A 157 0.39 -8.10 7.35
C GLY A 157 1.47 -7.96 8.44
N PRO A 158 1.07 -8.05 9.72
CA PRO A 158 2.01 -8.02 10.85
C PRO A 158 3.06 -9.12 10.69
N ARG A 159 4.34 -8.74 10.70
CA ARG A 159 5.44 -9.70 10.66
C ARG A 159 5.72 -10.18 12.08
N PRO A 160 5.73 -11.50 12.35
CA PRO A 160 6.05 -12.01 13.67
C PRO A 160 7.49 -11.65 14.02
N HIS A 161 7.70 -11.13 15.22
CA HIS A 161 9.04 -10.88 15.75
C HIS A 161 9.61 -12.22 16.24
N LEU A 162 10.31 -12.93 15.34
CA LEU A 162 11.03 -14.14 15.72
C LEU A 162 12.22 -13.74 16.60
N ASN A 163 12.37 -14.41 17.75
CA ASN A 163 13.57 -14.28 18.54
C ASN A 163 14.78 -14.65 17.67
N GLN A 164 15.86 -13.87 17.77
CA GLN A 164 17.09 -14.17 17.04
C GLN A 164 17.61 -15.55 17.43
N PRO A 165 18.20 -16.31 16.51
CA PRO A 165 18.78 -17.60 16.83
C PRO A 165 19.91 -17.39 17.86
N ILE A 166 19.76 -18.00 19.03
CA ILE A 166 20.83 -18.08 20.01
C ILE A 166 21.88 -19.00 19.42
N VAL A 167 23.03 -18.43 19.02
CA VAL A 167 24.17 -19.21 18.57
C VAL A 167 24.72 -19.91 19.81
N VAL A 168 24.44 -21.20 19.92
CA VAL A 168 24.99 -22.06 20.97
C VAL A 168 26.38 -22.54 20.55
N SER A 169 27.28 -22.62 21.52
CA SER A 169 28.58 -23.27 21.34
C SER A 169 28.38 -24.79 21.12
N PRO A 170 29.39 -25.54 20.60
CA PRO A 170 29.30 -26.99 20.38
C PRO A 170 28.87 -27.80 21.62
N ASP A 171 29.10 -27.28 22.83
CA ASP A 171 28.71 -27.88 24.11
C ASP A 171 27.26 -27.54 24.54
N GLY A 172 26.48 -26.84 23.72
CA GLY A 172 25.08 -26.48 24.00
C GLY A 172 24.90 -25.35 25.02
N ALA A 173 25.99 -24.77 25.53
CA ALA A 173 25.95 -23.58 26.37
C ALA A 173 25.64 -22.33 25.52
N GLY A 174 24.93 -21.38 26.14
CA GLY A 174 24.67 -20.06 25.53
C GLY A 174 25.98 -19.32 25.20
N PRO A 175 25.91 -18.25 24.38
CA PRO A 175 27.09 -17.47 24.04
C PRO A 175 27.75 -17.01 25.33
N GLU A 176 29.05 -17.31 25.47
CA GLU A 176 29.85 -16.90 26.62
C GLU A 176 29.75 -15.38 26.74
N GLU A 177 29.08 -14.88 27.77
CA GLU A 177 29.10 -13.47 28.11
C GLU A 177 30.56 -13.12 28.37
N VAL A 178 31.21 -12.50 27.39
CA VAL A 178 32.60 -12.07 27.50
C VAL A 178 32.62 -11.04 28.60
N SER A 179 32.93 -11.49 29.82
CA SER A 179 32.93 -10.67 31.01
C SER A 179 33.87 -9.50 30.76
N GLU A 180 33.28 -8.31 30.60
CA GLU A 180 34.05 -7.10 30.38
C GLU A 180 34.93 -6.90 31.62
N LYS A 181 36.25 -7.04 31.44
CA LYS A 181 37.21 -6.83 32.53
C LYS A 181 36.92 -5.46 33.16
N THR A 182 36.71 -5.44 34.47
CA THR A 182 36.35 -4.21 35.19
C THR A 182 37.36 -3.10 34.89
N LEU A 183 36.91 -1.84 34.87
CA LEU A 183 37.80 -0.71 34.57
C LEU A 183 39.03 -0.69 35.50
N PHE A 184 38.87 -1.11 36.76
CA PHE A 184 39.97 -1.30 37.69
C PHE A 184 40.96 -2.38 37.25
N GLN A 185 40.50 -3.51 36.71
CA GLN A 185 41.38 -4.55 36.18
C GLN A 185 42.14 -4.08 34.93
N LYS A 186 41.50 -3.27 34.08
CA LYS A 186 42.11 -2.72 32.86
C LYS A 186 43.13 -1.60 33.15
N TYR A 187 42.88 -0.79 34.17
CA TYR A 187 43.66 0.41 34.47
C TYR A 187 44.41 0.35 35.81
N TRP A 188 44.58 -0.83 36.42
CA TRP A 188 45.26 -0.95 37.72
C TRP A 188 46.69 -0.38 37.71
N TRP A 189 47.40 -0.53 36.58
CA TRP A 189 48.75 -0.01 36.38
C TRP A 189 48.80 1.53 36.39
N VAL A 190 47.72 2.21 36.01
CA VAL A 190 47.63 3.68 36.03
C VAL A 190 47.73 4.21 37.45
N PHE A 191 47.13 3.51 38.42
CA PHE A 191 47.26 3.87 39.84
C PHE A 191 48.72 3.84 40.29
N LEU A 192 49.50 2.84 39.85
CA LEU A 192 50.92 2.77 40.18
C LEU A 192 51.71 3.96 39.61
N ILE A 193 51.40 4.38 38.38
CA ILE A 193 52.05 5.55 37.77
C ILE A 193 51.71 6.83 38.55
N ILE A 194 50.43 7.04 38.89
CA ILE A 194 49.99 8.22 39.63
C ILE A 194 50.66 8.26 41.01
N THR A 195 50.71 7.13 41.72
CA THR A 195 51.39 7.03 43.03
C THR A 195 52.89 7.30 42.90
N PHE A 196 53.55 6.76 41.87
CA PHE A 196 54.97 7.00 41.63
C PHE A 196 55.25 8.48 41.32
N LEU A 197 54.44 9.12 40.47
CA LEU A 197 54.58 10.56 40.19
C LEU A 197 54.33 11.41 41.45
N ALA A 198 53.33 11.07 42.26
CA ALA A 198 53.02 11.80 43.48
C ALA A 198 54.16 11.72 44.52
N LEU A 199 54.81 10.55 44.65
CA LEU A 199 55.96 10.37 45.55
C LEU A 199 57.25 10.98 44.99
N SER A 200 57.41 11.01 43.66
CA SER A 200 58.59 11.58 43.01
C SER A 200 58.52 13.11 42.84
N GLY A 201 57.34 13.71 42.93
CA GLY A 201 57.12 15.15 42.78
C GLY A 201 57.16 15.95 44.09
N GLY A 202 57.40 15.29 45.23
CA GLY A 202 57.42 15.91 46.56
C GLY A 202 58.82 16.28 47.05
N SER A 203 59.62 17.02 46.27
CA SER A 203 60.87 17.60 46.77
C SER A 203 61.31 18.85 45.98
N GLU A 204 60.61 19.97 46.10
CA GLU A 204 61.28 21.27 46.20
C GLU A 204 60.42 22.23 47.01
N GLY A 205 61.04 22.92 47.96
CA GLY A 205 60.34 23.80 48.89
C GLY A 205 61.01 23.95 50.24
N GLN A 206 62.35 24.00 50.29
CA GLN A 206 63.09 24.78 51.29
C GLN A 206 64.50 25.10 50.83
#